data_AF-A0A5C4VKW6-F1
#
_entry.id   AF-A0A5C4VKW6-F1
#
_cell.length_a   1.000
_cell.length_b   1.000
_cell.length_c   1.000
_cell.angle_alpha   90.00
_cell.angle_beta   90.00
_cell.angle_gamma   90.00
#
_symmetry.space_group_name_H-M   'P 1'
#
loop_
_entity.id
_entity.type
_entity.pdbx_description
1 polymer ?
#
loop_
_entity_poly.entity_id
_entity_poly.type
_entity_poly.pdbx_seq_one_letter_code
_entity_poly.pdbx_strand_id
1 'polypeptide(L)'
;MLRLLFASQPSHLEVLAEPFDVLSVDTAVQPDVVVFDPTALVGEEPIAVLPTLVIEILSPSTALYDLNTKFKRYERAGIPAYWVVDPRAVRTRRSRRRALTPALRQWRP
;
A
#
# COMPACT_ATOMS: atom_id res chain seq x y z
N MET A 1 -7.14 -7.49 -12.48
CA MET A 1 -7.30 -7.03 -11.08
C MET A 1 -7.49 -5.53 -10.98
N LEU A 2 -6.55 -4.70 -11.48
CA LEU A 2 -6.64 -3.23 -11.41
C LEU A 2 -7.98 -2.68 -11.96
N ARG A 3 -8.50 -3.26 -13.04
CA ARG A 3 -9.80 -2.91 -13.63
C ARG A 3 -10.98 -2.93 -12.63
N LEU A 4 -11.00 -3.87 -11.68
CA LEU A 4 -12.07 -3.93 -10.68
C LEU A 4 -11.91 -2.84 -9.63
N LEU A 5 -10.67 -2.53 -9.24
CA LEU A 5 -10.36 -1.46 -8.30
C LEU A 5 -10.81 -0.10 -8.83
N PHE A 6 -10.48 0.20 -10.09
CA PHE A 6 -10.95 1.43 -10.77
C PHE A 6 -12.47 1.46 -10.93
N ALA A 7 -13.11 0.32 -11.22
CA ALA A 7 -14.57 0.25 -11.39
C ALA A 7 -15.35 0.36 -10.08
N SER A 8 -14.74 0.05 -8.93
CA SER A 8 -15.36 0.09 -7.61
C SER A 8 -14.87 1.25 -6.74
N GLN A 9 -14.19 2.23 -7.33
CA GLN A 9 -13.64 3.38 -6.62
C GLN A 9 -14.79 4.22 -6.01
N PRO A 10 -14.79 4.45 -4.67
CA PRO A 10 -15.71 5.42 -4.07
C PRO A 10 -15.45 6.81 -4.66
N SER A 11 -16.50 7.61 -4.91
CA SER A 11 -16.40 8.90 -5.59
C SER A 11 -15.52 9.96 -4.89
N HIS A 12 -15.16 9.75 -3.63
CA HIS A 12 -14.34 10.64 -2.81
C HIS A 12 -12.87 10.17 -2.68
N LEU A 13 -12.51 9.05 -3.30
CA LEU A 13 -11.14 8.55 -3.32
C LEU A 13 -10.66 8.50 -4.76
N GLU A 14 -9.36 8.67 -4.95
CA GLU A 14 -8.69 8.47 -6.23
C GLU A 14 -7.76 7.26 -6.16
N VAL A 15 -7.70 6.51 -7.27
CA VAL A 15 -6.78 5.39 -7.46
C VAL A 15 -5.74 5.79 -8.49
N LEU A 16 -4.46 5.63 -8.14
CA LEU A 16 -3.34 5.81 -9.04
C LEU A 16 -2.58 4.49 -9.16
N ALA A 17 -2.32 4.07 -10.39
CA ALA A 17 -1.46 2.93 -10.72
C ALA A 17 -0.32 3.47 -11.61
N GLU A 18 0.89 2.93 -11.46
CA GLU A 18 2.16 3.39 -12.07
C GLU A 18 2.94 4.41 -11.20
N PRO A 19 4.18 4.83 -11.52
CA PRO A 19 5.18 5.18 -10.50
C PRO A 19 4.82 6.46 -9.74
N PHE A 20 4.55 6.33 -8.44
CA PHE A 20 4.48 7.46 -7.52
C PHE A 20 5.41 7.17 -6.34
N ASP A 21 6.21 8.15 -5.93
CA ASP A 21 7.01 8.03 -4.72
C ASP A 21 6.14 8.30 -3.49
N VAL A 22 6.07 7.35 -2.57
CA VAL A 22 5.58 7.60 -1.22
C VAL A 22 6.78 7.92 -0.34
N LEU A 23 6.86 9.18 0.10
CA LEU A 23 7.92 9.64 0.97
C LEU A 23 7.69 9.12 2.40
N SER A 24 8.68 8.39 2.93
CA SER A 24 8.80 8.10 4.36
C SER A 24 9.92 8.96 4.93
N VAL A 25 9.86 9.23 6.24
CA VAL A 25 10.85 9.99 7.03
C VAL A 25 12.33 9.68 6.74
N ASP A 26 12.65 8.47 6.28
CA ASP A 26 14.03 8.04 6.03
C ASP A 26 14.32 7.62 4.57
N THR A 27 13.32 7.40 3.70
CA THR A 27 13.50 6.94 2.30
C THR A 27 12.20 7.05 1.48
N ALA A 28 12.31 7.37 0.19
CA ALA A 28 11.22 7.18 -0.79
C ALA A 28 11.00 5.67 -1.09
N VAL A 29 9.73 5.27 -1.22
CA VAL A 29 9.35 3.95 -1.73
C VAL A 29 8.25 4.11 -2.77
N GLN A 30 8.39 3.41 -3.89
CA GLN A 30 7.43 3.45 -4.97
C GLN A 30 6.46 2.26 -4.86
N PRO A 31 5.20 2.47 -4.44
CA PRO A 31 4.15 1.47 -4.55
C PRO A 31 3.68 1.23 -5.99
N ASP A 32 3.08 0.06 -6.23
CA ASP A 32 2.44 -0.25 -7.51
C ASP A 32 1.09 0.45 -7.67
N VAL A 33 0.33 0.59 -6.58
CA VAL A 33 -0.96 1.28 -6.55
C VAL A 33 -1.13 2.05 -5.24
N VAL A 34 -1.68 3.26 -5.35
CA VAL A 34 -2.04 4.13 -4.24
C VAL A 34 -3.52 4.47 -4.31
N VAL A 35 -4.17 4.51 -3.15
CA VAL A 35 -5.50 5.09 -2.98
C VAL A 35 -5.42 6.19 -1.93
N PHE A 36 -5.91 7.37 -2.26
CA PHE A 36 -5.85 8.55 -1.40
C PHE A 36 -7.11 9.42 -1.56
N ASP A 37 -7.27 10.36 -0.64
CA ASP A 37 -8.30 11.39 -0.71
C ASP A 37 -7.71 12.62 -1.43
N PRO A 38 -8.21 13.01 -2.61
CA PRO A 38 -7.67 14.14 -3.36
C PRO A 38 -7.87 15.48 -2.64
N THR A 39 -8.82 15.58 -1.71
CA THR A 39 -9.02 16.81 -0.92
C THR A 39 -7.89 17.05 0.09
N ALA A 40 -7.09 16.01 0.40
CA ALA A 40 -5.93 16.13 1.25
C ALA A 40 -4.68 16.62 0.52
N LEU A 41 -4.72 16.77 -0.82
CA LEU A 41 -3.60 17.26 -1.62
C LEU A 41 -3.21 18.69 -1.21
N VAL A 42 -1.93 18.87 -0.91
CA VAL A 42 -1.32 20.17 -0.69
C VAL A 42 -0.46 20.47 -1.92
N GLY A 43 -1.00 21.27 -2.84
CA GLY A 43 -0.37 21.55 -4.14
C GLY A 43 -0.80 20.56 -5.23
N GLU A 44 -0.11 20.61 -6.37
CA GLU A 44 -0.45 19.80 -7.56
C GLU A 44 0.23 18.41 -7.57
N GLU A 45 1.12 18.13 -6.60
CA GLU A 45 1.89 16.89 -6.57
C GLU A 45 1.25 15.82 -5.65
N PRO A 46 0.90 14.63 -6.17
CA PRO A 46 0.33 13.51 -5.39
C PRO A 46 1.22 13.04 -4.24
N ILE A 47 2.53 13.31 -4.32
CA ILE A 47 3.58 12.88 -3.39
C ILE A 47 3.42 13.54 -2.00
N ALA A 48 2.66 14.64 -1.90
CA ALA A 48 2.46 15.38 -0.67
C ALA A 48 1.39 14.77 0.28
N VAL A 49 0.69 13.71 -0.12
CA VAL A 49 -0.43 13.14 0.65
C VAL A 49 -0.06 11.79 1.25
N LEU A 50 -0.47 11.60 2.52
CA LEU A 50 -0.43 10.29 3.15
C LEU A 50 -1.50 9.38 2.54
N PRO A 51 -1.14 8.27 1.87
CA PRO A 51 -2.11 7.36 1.29
C PRO A 51 -3.09 6.77 2.31
N THR A 52 -4.33 6.58 1.89
CA THR A 52 -5.34 5.80 2.64
C THR A 52 -5.04 4.30 2.53
N LEU A 53 -4.58 3.85 1.37
CA LEU A 53 -4.19 2.46 1.10
C LEU A 53 -3.02 2.42 0.10
N VAL A 54 -2.06 1.55 0.39
CA VAL A 54 -1.03 1.12 -0.55
C VAL A 54 -1.24 -0.33 -0.95
N ILE A 55 -1.07 -0.65 -2.23
CA ILE A 55 -1.12 -2.02 -2.75
C ILE A 55 0.19 -2.36 -3.47
N GLU A 56 0.76 -3.50 -3.14
CA GLU A 56 1.92 -4.10 -3.82
C GLU A 56 1.49 -5.38 -4.55
N ILE A 57 1.96 -5.54 -5.77
CA ILE A 57 1.74 -6.72 -6.61
C ILE A 57 3.04 -7.52 -6.61
N LEU A 58 3.03 -8.68 -5.94
CA LEU A 58 4.24 -9.47 -5.77
C LEU A 58 4.79 -9.95 -7.12
N SER A 59 6.08 -9.70 -7.31
CA SER A 59 6.92 -10.38 -8.27
C SER A 59 7.86 -11.35 -7.52
N PRO A 60 8.38 -12.41 -8.17
CA PRO A 60 9.25 -13.36 -7.48
C PRO A 60 10.58 -12.72 -7.08
N SER A 61 11.03 -11.69 -7.81
CA SER A 61 12.25 -10.95 -7.53
C SER A 61 12.08 -9.93 -6.40
N THR A 62 10.87 -9.44 -6.12
CA THR A 62 10.62 -8.39 -5.11
C THR A 62 9.85 -8.87 -3.89
N ALA A 63 9.30 -10.09 -3.90
CA ALA A 63 8.38 -10.55 -2.86
C ALA A 63 8.91 -10.39 -1.43
N LEU A 64 10.16 -10.75 -1.17
CA LEU A 64 10.75 -10.58 0.17
C LEU A 64 10.91 -9.11 0.57
N TYR A 65 11.18 -8.22 -0.39
CA TYR A 65 11.31 -6.79 -0.15
C TYR A 65 9.96 -6.15 0.15
N ASP A 66 8.92 -6.47 -0.62
CA ASP A 66 7.58 -5.93 -0.47
C ASP A 66 6.96 -6.40 0.86
N LEU A 67 7.04 -7.70 1.14
CA LEU A 67 6.48 -8.31 2.35
C LEU A 67 7.14 -7.85 3.66
N ASN A 68 8.40 -7.41 3.61
CA ASN A 68 9.17 -7.05 4.81
C ASN A 68 9.54 -5.56 4.86
N THR A 69 10.39 -5.12 3.92
CA THR A 69 11.01 -3.79 3.97
C THR A 69 10.01 -2.70 3.67
N LYS A 70 9.26 -2.82 2.57
CA LYS A 70 8.23 -1.83 2.21
C LYS A 70 7.12 -1.79 3.25
N PHE A 71 6.63 -2.95 3.70
CA PHE A 71 5.64 -3.02 4.79
C PHE A 71 6.06 -2.22 6.03
N LYS A 72 7.29 -2.41 6.53
CA LYS A 72 7.80 -1.66 7.69
C LYS A 72 7.93 -0.16 7.42
N ARG A 73 8.31 0.23 6.20
CA ARG A 73 8.39 1.65 5.81
C ARG A 73 7.00 2.29 5.79
N TYR A 74 6.01 1.64 5.18
CA TYR A 74 4.63 2.10 5.18
C TYR A 74 4.03 2.17 6.58
N GLU A 75 4.35 1.20 7.44
CA GLU A 75 3.94 1.21 8.84
C GLU A 75 4.51 2.41 9.60
N ARG A 76 5.80 2.73 9.41
CA ARG A 76 6.47 3.89 10.02
C ARG A 76 5.96 5.21 9.46
N ALA A 77 5.67 5.27 8.17
CA ALA A 77 5.06 6.44 7.52
C ALA A 77 3.61 6.69 7.99
N GLY A 78 3.01 5.77 8.75
CA GLY A 78 1.67 5.95 9.32
C GLY A 78 0.54 5.56 8.37
N ILE A 79 0.84 4.85 7.27
CA ILE A 79 -0.17 4.46 6.28
C ILE A 79 -1.22 3.55 6.94
N PRO A 80 -2.53 3.89 6.84
CA PRO A 80 -3.57 3.18 7.58
C PRO A 80 -3.80 1.73 7.13
N ALA A 81 -3.60 1.47 5.83
CA ALA A 81 -3.83 0.17 5.22
C ALA A 81 -2.77 -0.19 4.17
N TYR A 82 -2.40 -1.48 4.16
CA TYR A 82 -1.43 -2.04 3.22
C TYR A 82 -1.93 -3.40 2.72
N TRP A 83 -2.04 -3.56 1.41
CA TRP A 83 -2.43 -4.79 0.73
C TRP A 83 -1.29 -5.36 -0.09
N VAL A 84 -1.19 -6.69 -0.06
CA VAL A 84 -0.31 -7.44 -0.94
C VAL A 84 -1.15 -8.37 -1.78
N VAL A 85 -0.91 -8.34 -3.08
CA VAL A 85 -1.52 -9.26 -4.03
C VAL A 85 -0.44 -10.13 -4.62
N ASP A 86 -0.57 -11.43 -4.43
CA ASP A 86 0.18 -12.41 -5.22
C ASP A 86 -0.65 -12.76 -6.47
N PRO A 87 -0.17 -12.49 -7.70
CA PRO A 87 -0.89 -12.88 -8.91
C PRO A 87 -0.83 -14.39 -9.19
N ARG A 88 0.07 -15.13 -8.53
CA ARG A 88 0.31 -16.58 -8.74
C ARG A 88 -0.47 -17.44 -7.77
N ALA A 89 -0.68 -16.94 -6.56
CA ALA A 89 -1.53 -17.55 -5.56
C ALA A 89 -2.70 -16.61 -5.32
N VAL A 90 -3.95 -17.03 -5.55
CA VAL A 90 -5.13 -16.20 -5.26
C VAL A 90 -5.22 -15.97 -3.74
N ARG A 91 -4.45 -15.01 -3.22
CA ARG A 91 -4.31 -14.67 -1.81
C ARG A 91 -4.12 -13.17 -1.67
N THR A 92 -4.88 -12.56 -0.77
CA THR A 92 -4.73 -11.14 -0.39
C THR A 92 -4.35 -11.07 1.08
N ARG A 93 -3.29 -10.31 1.39
CA ARG A 93 -2.94 -9.98 2.78
C ARG A 93 -3.36 -8.56 3.06
N ARG A 94 -4.16 -8.36 4.11
CA ARG A 94 -4.56 -7.03 4.59
C ARG A 94 -3.99 -6.80 5.98
N SER A 95 -3.26 -5.70 6.16
CA SER A 95 -3.01 -5.13 7.49
C SER A 95 -3.91 -3.91 7.68
N ARG A 96 -4.66 -3.83 8.79
CA ARG A 96 -5.30 -2.59 9.27
C ARG A 96 -4.58 -2.17 10.54
N ARG A 97 -4.31 -0.88 10.72
CA ARG A 97 -4.08 -0.36 12.09
C ARG A 97 -5.37 -0.48 12.89
N ARG A 98 -5.44 -1.49 13.77
CA ARG A 98 -6.18 -1.48 15.03
C ARG A 98 -5.20 -2.03 16.06
N ALA A 99 -5.03 -1.33 17.19
CA ALA A 99 -4.03 -1.58 18.25
C ALA A 99 -3.40 -2.99 18.19
N LEU A 100 -2.09 -3.05 17.92
CA LEU A 100 -1.31 -4.28 17.73
C LEU A 100 -1.59 -5.29 18.85
N THR A 101 -2.44 -6.30 18.60
CA THR A 101 -2.46 -7.50 19.44
C THR A 101 -1.32 -8.45 19.03
N PRO A 102 -0.69 -9.19 19.96
CA PRO A 102 0.56 -9.95 19.74
C PRO A 102 0.49 -11.14 18.76
N ALA A 103 -0.63 -11.35 18.07
CA ALA A 103 -0.94 -12.57 17.33
C ALA A 103 -0.28 -12.70 15.94
N LEU A 104 0.59 -11.77 15.54
CA LEU A 104 1.36 -11.87 14.29
C LEU A 104 2.58 -12.82 14.38
N ARG A 105 2.76 -13.54 15.48
CA ARG A 105 3.91 -14.45 15.70
C ARG A 105 3.84 -15.82 15.01
N GLN A 106 2.73 -16.18 14.38
CA GLN A 106 2.56 -17.55 13.92
C GLN A 106 2.05 -17.62 12.49
N TRP A 107 3.02 -17.56 11.57
CA TRP A 107 2.89 -18.25 10.28
C TRP A 107 4.23 -18.88 9.90
N ARG A 108 4.20 -20.15 9.51
CA ARG A 108 5.32 -20.98 9.04
C ARG A 108 5.01 -21.45 7.60
N PRO A 109 6.05 -21.70 6.77
CA PRO A 109 5.99 -21.68 5.30
C PRO A 109 5.03 -22.68 4.68
#